data_AF-A0A1F4JJ67-F1
#
_entry.id   AF-A0A1F4JJ67-F1
#
_cell.length_a   1.000
_cell.length_b   1.000
_cell.length_c   1.000
_cell.angle_alpha   90.00
_cell.angle_beta   90.00
_cell.angle_gamma   90.00
#
_symmetry.space_group_name_H-M   'P 1'
#
loop_
_entity.id
_entity.type
_entity.pdbx_description
1 polymer ?
#
loop_
_entity_poly.entity_id
_entity_poly.type
_entity_poly.pdbx_seq_one_letter_code
_entity_poly.pdbx_strand_id
1 'polypeptide(L)'
;MGADMRRRTLLLGGLVAGAAGWLPASGDSRVARNVADDIGGAIVPANRVSLALYGGVPGASPAVLRNAFSEAFAALKEKGGGTLLVPAGLYDFGRYANSTSIISCKDLSNIVISAYGATFKATTTDKAMPHMFYFFNFNNITIAGARFIDPGFNPWVNWKGMYCVGIQASKASRGFRMVNCYAESVVGLFGSHNNASTRQYLADIDIQGEVRNSYKGVGASFIREQVKVNLICHNVRRAFIAYALKNADILVKISSTANWPGSNGLIALVSGGAAMGNVEDVRVKVDASGAGIYGGYVHFYHQGPEADGYMRNIDATVNVTNVSSTPNLFIFDHETNGVQPKTARVWDRISLHGSVTGNFAGRIIFNPSVSTSLGSVHVDANLAAIANVSKLPGYFRVKLP
;
A
#
# COMPACT_ATOMS: atom_id res chain seq x y z
N MET A 1 -8.79 45.37 -25.31
CA MET A 1 -7.35 45.47 -25.60
C MET A 1 -6.91 44.12 -26.12
N GLY A 2 -6.70 44.05 -27.44
CA GLY A 2 -6.52 42.81 -28.19
C GLY A 2 -5.08 42.31 -28.20
N ALA A 3 -4.96 41.06 -28.69
CA ALA A 3 -3.86 40.37 -29.39
C ALA A 3 -2.42 40.78 -29.04
N ASP A 4 -1.52 39.87 -28.71
CA ASP A 4 -0.72 39.09 -29.69
C ASP A 4 0.28 38.24 -28.87
N MET A 5 0.93 37.14 -29.29
CA MET A 5 1.08 36.48 -30.58
C MET A 5 1.58 35.05 -30.30
N ARG A 6 1.27 34.13 -31.21
CA ARG A 6 1.69 32.74 -31.28
C ARG A 6 3.07 32.57 -31.96
N ARG A 7 3.65 31.34 -31.84
CA ARG A 7 4.55 30.60 -32.78
C ARG A 7 6.05 31.01 -32.76
N ARG A 8 7.08 30.19 -33.04
CA ARG A 8 7.35 28.83 -33.63
C ARG A 8 8.83 28.48 -33.29
N THR A 9 9.23 27.24 -32.91
CA THR A 9 9.98 26.20 -33.71
C THR A 9 11.25 26.68 -34.46
N LEU A 10 12.42 26.03 -34.59
CA LEU A 10 12.88 24.61 -34.72
C LEU A 10 14.45 24.55 -34.69
N LEU A 11 15.03 23.39 -34.32
CA LEU A 11 16.26 22.69 -34.83
C LEU A 11 17.66 23.37 -34.66
N LEU A 12 18.84 22.70 -34.60
CA LEU A 12 19.33 21.37 -34.96
C LEU A 12 20.78 21.17 -34.41
N GLY A 13 21.14 19.96 -33.94
CA GLY A 13 22.45 19.27 -34.15
C GLY A 13 23.68 19.70 -33.32
N GLY A 14 24.60 18.83 -32.88
CA GLY A 14 24.83 17.40 -33.13
C GLY A 14 25.95 16.82 -32.21
N LEU A 15 26.22 15.52 -32.43
CA LEU A 15 27.22 14.55 -31.88
C LEU A 15 28.55 15.15 -31.33
N VAL A 16 29.23 14.55 -30.33
CA VAL A 16 30.06 13.32 -30.44
C VAL A 16 30.43 12.75 -29.05
N ALA A 17 30.66 11.44 -29.07
CA ALA A 17 31.09 10.46 -28.08
C ALA A 17 32.20 10.79 -27.05
N GLY A 18 32.15 10.04 -25.93
CA GLY A 18 33.31 9.29 -25.44
C GLY A 18 33.75 9.55 -24.00
N ALA A 19 33.43 8.62 -23.08
CA ALA A 19 34.39 8.08 -22.10
C ALA A 19 33.70 7.00 -21.25
N ALA A 20 34.16 5.76 -21.42
CA ALA A 20 33.93 4.66 -20.49
C ALA A 20 34.57 4.99 -19.14
N GLY A 21 33.83 4.81 -18.05
CA GLY A 21 34.29 5.12 -16.70
C GLY A 21 33.56 4.30 -15.65
N TRP A 22 34.10 3.11 -15.37
CA TRP A 22 34.22 2.52 -14.03
C TRP A 22 32.91 2.26 -13.25
N LEU A 23 32.39 1.03 -13.39
CA LEU A 23 31.57 0.41 -12.36
C LEU A 23 32.48 -0.48 -11.50
N PRO A 24 32.71 -0.18 -10.21
CA PRO A 24 33.15 -1.20 -9.28
C PRO A 24 31.93 -2.07 -8.96
N ALA A 25 32.02 -3.34 -9.35
CA ALA A 25 31.20 -4.41 -8.82
C ALA A 25 31.57 -4.63 -7.35
N SER A 26 30.94 -3.89 -6.44
CA SER A 26 30.90 -4.28 -5.03
C SER A 26 29.77 -5.29 -4.86
N GLY A 27 30.13 -6.57 -5.03
CA GLY A 27 29.32 -7.68 -4.59
C GLY A 27 29.16 -7.63 -3.09
N ASP A 28 28.04 -7.07 -2.63
CA ASP A 28 27.61 -7.21 -1.24
C ASP A 28 27.05 -8.63 -1.08
N SER A 29 27.98 -9.54 -0.77
CA SER A 29 27.75 -10.95 -0.48
C SER A 29 27.15 -11.10 0.92
N ARG A 30 25.95 -10.55 1.12
CA ARG A 30 25.09 -10.95 2.25
C ARG A 30 24.39 -12.25 1.90
N VAL A 31 25.13 -13.32 2.14
CA VAL A 31 24.67 -14.63 2.64
C VAL A 31 23.29 -15.05 2.12
N ALA A 32 23.31 -15.92 1.11
CA ALA A 32 22.22 -16.84 0.82
C ALA A 32 21.91 -17.67 2.09
N ARG A 33 21.02 -17.16 2.95
CA ARG A 33 20.34 -18.00 3.94
C ARG A 33 19.20 -18.72 3.23
N ASN A 34 19.51 -19.91 2.75
CA ASN A 34 18.53 -20.93 2.40
C ASN A 34 17.89 -21.49 3.69
N VAL A 35 17.07 -20.72 4.40
CA VAL A 35 16.12 -21.30 5.38
C VAL A 35 14.87 -20.43 5.50
N ALA A 36 13.73 -21.07 5.24
CA ALA A 36 12.38 -20.56 5.38
C ALA A 36 11.93 -20.56 6.85
N ASP A 37 12.49 -19.68 7.69
CA ASP A 37 12.17 -19.74 9.13
C ASP A 37 10.94 -18.93 9.55
N ASP A 38 10.36 -18.13 8.65
CA ASP A 38 9.07 -17.50 8.94
C ASP A 38 8.18 -17.41 7.70
N ILE A 39 7.41 -18.48 7.47
CA ILE A 39 6.30 -18.49 6.50
C ILE A 39 5.04 -17.81 7.04
N GLY A 40 5.16 -17.00 8.11
CA GLY A 40 4.05 -16.31 8.77
C GLY A 40 3.00 -17.27 9.35
N GLY A 41 3.42 -18.44 9.82
CA GLY A 41 2.52 -19.45 10.39
C GLY A 41 1.56 -20.11 9.38
N ALA A 42 1.87 -20.07 8.07
CA ALA A 42 1.02 -20.70 7.06
C ALA A 42 0.96 -22.23 7.22
N ILE A 43 -0.25 -22.77 7.37
CA ILE A 43 -0.49 -24.21 7.45
C ILE A 43 -0.89 -24.70 6.06
N VAL A 44 -0.02 -25.45 5.40
CA VAL A 44 -0.24 -26.03 4.06
C VAL A 44 0.18 -27.50 4.02
N PRO A 45 -0.31 -28.30 3.04
CA PRO A 45 0.17 -29.65 2.83
C PRO A 45 1.70 -29.73 2.67
N ALA A 46 2.32 -30.84 3.08
CA ALA A 46 3.78 -31.02 3.03
C ALA A 46 4.36 -31.16 1.60
N ASN A 47 3.52 -31.07 0.57
CA ASN A 47 3.94 -31.17 -0.83
C ASN A 47 4.90 -30.03 -1.19
N ARG A 48 5.91 -30.35 -2.01
CA ARG A 48 6.85 -29.36 -2.54
C ARG A 48 6.90 -29.45 -4.05
N VAL A 49 6.91 -28.30 -4.69
CA VAL A 49 7.06 -28.13 -6.14
C VAL A 49 8.12 -27.06 -6.36
N SER A 50 9.14 -27.35 -7.17
CA SER A 50 10.16 -26.37 -7.54
C SER A 50 9.80 -25.73 -8.86
N LEU A 51 9.83 -24.40 -8.93
CA LEU A 51 9.56 -23.65 -10.15
C LEU A 51 10.58 -24.00 -11.27
N ALA A 52 11.81 -24.37 -10.89
CA ALA A 52 12.86 -24.75 -11.84
C ALA A 52 12.53 -26.00 -12.66
N LEU A 53 11.72 -26.92 -12.11
CA LEU A 53 11.31 -28.14 -12.82
C LEU A 53 10.46 -27.86 -14.07
N TYR A 54 9.85 -26.68 -14.13
CA TYR A 54 9.04 -26.20 -15.25
C TYR A 54 9.76 -25.12 -16.06
N GLY A 55 11.09 -25.02 -15.93
CA GLY A 55 11.92 -24.04 -16.64
C GLY A 55 11.91 -22.63 -16.04
N GLY A 56 11.25 -22.40 -14.90
CA GLY A 56 11.24 -21.11 -14.24
C GLY A 56 12.51 -20.86 -13.43
N VAL A 57 13.59 -20.58 -14.17
CA VAL A 57 14.92 -20.26 -13.65
C VAL A 57 15.30 -18.82 -14.03
N PRO A 58 16.21 -18.17 -13.28
CA PRO A 58 16.74 -16.86 -13.65
C PRO A 58 17.29 -16.85 -15.09
N GLY A 59 17.00 -15.79 -15.84
CA GLY A 59 17.41 -15.64 -17.25
C GLY A 59 16.51 -16.32 -18.28
N ALA A 60 15.52 -17.12 -17.87
CA ALA A 60 14.51 -17.64 -18.79
C ALA A 60 13.67 -16.51 -19.41
N SER A 61 13.15 -16.73 -20.62
CA SER A 61 12.34 -15.72 -21.31
C SER A 61 11.02 -15.46 -20.58
N PRO A 62 10.40 -14.26 -20.73
CA PRO A 62 9.14 -13.95 -20.06
C PRO A 62 8.02 -14.96 -20.31
N ALA A 63 7.94 -15.55 -21.51
CA ALA A 63 6.95 -16.56 -21.84
C ALA A 63 7.18 -17.86 -21.07
N VAL A 64 8.44 -18.31 -20.98
CA VAL A 64 8.82 -19.50 -20.20
C VAL A 64 8.53 -19.28 -18.71
N LEU A 65 8.87 -18.11 -18.17
CA LEU A 65 8.58 -17.79 -16.77
C LEU A 65 7.09 -17.85 -16.44
N ARG A 66 6.23 -17.25 -17.28
CA ARG A 66 4.77 -17.29 -17.07
C ARG A 66 4.23 -18.73 -17.14
N ASN A 67 4.68 -19.52 -18.11
CA ASN A 67 4.27 -20.91 -18.25
C ASN A 67 4.73 -21.75 -17.05
N ALA A 68 5.97 -21.55 -16.58
CA ALA A 68 6.51 -22.26 -15.42
C ALA A 68 5.67 -22.04 -14.16
N PHE A 69 5.24 -20.80 -13.89
CA PHE A 69 4.33 -20.51 -12.78
C PHE A 69 2.98 -21.17 -12.96
N SER A 70 2.41 -21.13 -14.16
CA SER A 70 1.13 -21.78 -14.47
C SER A 70 1.19 -23.30 -14.22
N GLU A 71 2.22 -23.97 -14.72
CA GLU A 71 2.41 -25.42 -14.57
C GLU A 71 2.70 -25.80 -13.12
N ALA A 72 3.54 -25.03 -12.42
CA ALA A 72 3.83 -25.28 -11.01
C ALA A 72 2.59 -25.11 -10.11
N PHE A 73 1.75 -24.11 -10.37
CA PHE A 73 0.49 -23.94 -9.65
C PHE A 73 -0.53 -25.03 -9.98
N ALA A 74 -0.61 -25.48 -11.23
CA ALA A 74 -1.44 -26.61 -11.61
C ALA A 74 -1.02 -27.88 -10.84
N ALA A 75 0.27 -28.17 -10.80
CA ALA A 75 0.81 -29.32 -10.06
C ALA A 75 0.56 -29.24 -8.55
N LEU A 76 0.63 -28.05 -7.95
CA LEU A 76 0.25 -27.87 -6.54
C LEU A 76 -1.24 -28.04 -6.32
N LYS A 77 -2.08 -27.55 -7.23
CA LYS A 77 -3.53 -27.68 -7.16
C LYS A 77 -3.97 -29.14 -7.22
N GLU A 78 -3.37 -29.95 -8.10
CA GLU A 78 -3.60 -31.39 -8.17
C GLU A 78 -3.25 -32.11 -6.87
N LYS A 79 -2.25 -31.60 -6.13
CA LYS A 79 -1.83 -32.10 -4.82
C LYS A 79 -2.60 -31.49 -3.64
N GLY A 80 -3.61 -30.67 -3.89
CA GLY A 80 -4.41 -30.00 -2.85
C GLY A 80 -3.72 -28.83 -2.14
N GLY A 81 -2.60 -28.35 -2.68
CA GLY A 81 -1.77 -27.28 -2.11
C GLY A 81 -0.35 -27.74 -1.77
N GLY A 82 0.41 -26.86 -1.13
CA GLY A 82 1.77 -27.09 -0.67
C GLY A 82 2.69 -25.89 -0.84
N THR A 83 4.00 -26.13 -0.94
CA THR A 83 5.00 -25.07 -1.12
C THR A 83 5.52 -25.03 -2.55
N LEU A 84 5.39 -23.89 -3.21
CA LEU A 84 6.15 -23.53 -4.40
C LEU A 84 7.51 -22.96 -3.96
N LEU A 85 8.59 -23.64 -4.33
CA LEU A 85 9.96 -23.18 -4.14
C LEU A 85 10.39 -22.40 -5.40
N VAL A 86 10.64 -21.10 -5.25
CA VAL A 86 11.21 -20.26 -6.30
C VAL A 86 12.71 -20.12 -6.05
N PRO A 87 13.59 -20.60 -6.95
CA PRO A 87 15.03 -20.40 -6.81
C PRO A 87 15.41 -18.93 -6.67
N ALA A 88 16.51 -18.66 -5.97
CA ALA A 88 17.06 -17.31 -5.89
C ALA A 88 17.54 -16.83 -7.27
N GLY A 89 17.39 -15.53 -7.53
CA GLY A 89 17.88 -14.88 -8.75
C GLY A 89 16.90 -13.88 -9.34
N LEU A 90 17.28 -13.31 -10.50
CA LEU A 90 16.50 -12.29 -11.20
C LEU A 90 15.57 -12.92 -12.25
N TYR A 91 14.28 -12.65 -12.11
CA TYR A 91 13.21 -13.07 -13.00
C TYR A 91 12.67 -11.84 -13.76
N ASP A 92 13.09 -11.68 -15.01
CA ASP A 92 12.68 -10.56 -15.86
C ASP A 92 11.48 -10.92 -16.73
N PHE A 93 10.33 -10.29 -16.46
CA PHE A 93 9.08 -10.49 -17.19
C PHE A 93 8.92 -9.55 -18.39
N GLY A 94 9.91 -8.71 -18.69
CA GLY A 94 9.91 -7.83 -19.85
C GLY A 94 9.14 -6.53 -19.63
N ARG A 95 8.58 -5.98 -20.72
CA ARG A 95 8.01 -4.63 -20.79
C ARG A 95 6.48 -4.66 -20.87
N TYR A 96 5.81 -3.74 -20.18
CA TYR A 96 4.34 -3.67 -20.11
C TYR A 96 3.83 -2.24 -20.36
N ALA A 97 2.96 -2.08 -21.36
CA ALA A 97 2.29 -0.83 -21.67
C ALA A 97 0.80 -0.82 -21.27
N ASN A 98 0.30 -1.91 -20.68
CA ASN A 98 -1.10 -2.10 -20.32
C ASN A 98 -1.23 -2.72 -18.92
N SER A 99 -2.43 -2.65 -18.33
CA SER A 99 -2.68 -3.09 -16.94
C SER A 99 -2.98 -4.60 -16.84
N THR A 100 -2.32 -5.43 -17.64
CA THR A 100 -2.53 -6.87 -17.63
C THR A 100 -1.88 -7.55 -16.42
N SER A 101 -2.43 -8.69 -16.02
CA SER A 101 -1.80 -9.54 -15.01
C SER A 101 -0.66 -10.34 -15.66
N ILE A 102 0.52 -10.29 -15.08
CA ILE A 102 1.71 -10.99 -15.58
C ILE A 102 1.60 -12.48 -15.24
N ILE A 103 1.33 -12.79 -13.97
CA ILE A 103 1.06 -14.15 -13.48
C ILE A 103 -0.36 -14.18 -12.90
N SER A 104 -1.26 -14.87 -13.61
CA SER A 104 -2.63 -15.05 -13.17
C SER A 104 -2.76 -16.30 -12.30
N CYS A 105 -3.28 -16.12 -11.08
CA CYS A 105 -3.38 -17.15 -10.05
C CYS A 105 -4.85 -17.39 -9.70
N LYS A 106 -5.50 -18.36 -10.35
CA LYS A 106 -6.96 -18.56 -10.23
C LYS A 106 -7.31 -19.81 -9.43
N ASP A 107 -8.25 -19.68 -8.48
CA ASP A 107 -8.80 -20.79 -7.70
C ASP A 107 -7.69 -21.62 -7.03
N LEU A 108 -6.72 -20.92 -6.41
CA LEU A 108 -5.61 -21.53 -5.67
C LEU A 108 -5.96 -21.66 -4.20
N SER A 109 -5.49 -22.73 -3.56
CA SER A 109 -5.76 -22.97 -2.14
C SER A 109 -4.58 -23.64 -1.43
N ASN A 110 -4.32 -23.23 -0.19
CA ASN A 110 -3.29 -23.80 0.68
C ASN A 110 -1.90 -23.80 0.04
N ILE A 111 -1.49 -22.67 -0.52
CA ILE A 111 -0.19 -22.55 -1.21
C ILE A 111 0.70 -21.51 -0.51
N VAL A 112 1.94 -21.91 -0.25
CA VAL A 112 3.03 -21.00 0.12
C VAL A 112 3.95 -20.83 -1.08
N ILE A 113 4.19 -19.60 -1.51
CA ILE A 113 5.21 -19.24 -2.49
C ILE A 113 6.44 -18.77 -1.71
N SER A 114 7.43 -19.65 -1.58
CA SER A 114 8.70 -19.35 -0.93
C SER A 114 9.69 -18.80 -1.97
N ALA A 115 9.90 -17.49 -1.95
CA ALA A 115 10.65 -16.74 -2.94
C ALA A 115 11.86 -15.97 -2.35
N TYR A 116 12.41 -16.44 -1.23
CA TYR A 116 13.61 -15.86 -0.63
C TYR A 116 14.78 -15.82 -1.63
N GLY A 117 15.30 -14.61 -1.86
CA GLY A 117 16.38 -14.36 -2.83
C GLY A 117 15.91 -14.23 -4.27
N ALA A 118 14.62 -14.39 -4.57
CA ALA A 118 14.07 -14.13 -5.89
C ALA A 118 13.69 -12.64 -6.05
N THR A 119 14.08 -12.05 -7.17
CA THR A 119 13.67 -10.70 -7.58
C THR A 119 12.83 -10.77 -8.84
N PHE A 120 11.57 -10.35 -8.75
CA PHE A 120 10.64 -10.25 -9.86
C PHE A 120 10.68 -8.84 -10.45
N LYS A 121 11.07 -8.74 -11.72
CA LYS A 121 11.20 -7.47 -12.44
C LYS A 121 10.21 -7.41 -13.60
N ALA A 122 9.48 -6.30 -13.72
CA ALA A 122 8.73 -5.95 -14.91
C ALA A 122 8.90 -4.45 -15.18
N THR A 123 9.07 -4.05 -16.44
CA THR A 123 9.33 -2.65 -16.79
C THR A 123 8.08 -2.01 -17.40
N THR A 124 7.44 -1.10 -16.67
CA THR A 124 6.28 -0.39 -17.17
C THR A 124 6.69 0.72 -18.14
N THR A 125 6.06 0.78 -19.32
CA THR A 125 6.43 1.74 -20.38
C THR A 125 5.44 2.87 -20.58
N ASP A 126 4.19 2.70 -20.14
CA ASP A 126 3.09 3.67 -20.29
C ASP A 126 2.33 3.88 -18.97
N LYS A 127 1.27 4.70 -18.96
CA LYS A 127 0.34 4.89 -17.84
C LYS A 127 -0.51 3.64 -17.62
N ALA A 128 0.13 2.60 -17.10
CA ALA A 128 -0.47 1.31 -16.81
C ALA A 128 -0.08 0.78 -15.42
N MET A 129 -0.91 -0.12 -14.91
CA MET A 129 -0.70 -0.81 -13.64
C MET A 129 -0.78 -2.33 -13.80
N PRO A 130 0.23 -2.96 -14.43
CA PRO A 130 0.28 -4.41 -14.48
C PRO A 130 0.44 -4.99 -13.07
N HIS A 131 -0.01 -6.23 -12.88
CA HIS A 131 0.14 -6.94 -11.61
C HIS A 131 1.14 -8.09 -11.78
N MET A 132 2.21 -8.15 -10.98
CA MET A 132 3.14 -9.28 -11.05
C MET A 132 2.42 -10.59 -10.75
N PHE A 133 1.77 -10.68 -9.59
CA PHE A 133 0.85 -11.77 -9.25
C PHE A 133 -0.56 -11.23 -9.09
N TYR A 134 -1.54 -11.88 -9.71
CA TYR A 134 -2.95 -11.54 -9.54
C TYR A 134 -3.76 -12.76 -9.11
N PHE A 135 -4.23 -12.74 -7.85
CA PHE A 135 -5.01 -13.84 -7.28
C PHE A 135 -6.50 -13.60 -7.43
N PHE A 136 -7.18 -14.55 -8.08
CA PHE A 136 -8.63 -14.55 -8.21
C PHE A 136 -9.21 -15.77 -7.50
N ASN A 137 -10.09 -15.54 -6.53
CA ASN A 137 -10.73 -16.58 -5.72
C ASN A 137 -9.73 -17.51 -5.01
N PHE A 138 -9.09 -17.01 -3.95
CA PHE A 138 -8.03 -17.73 -3.25
C PHE A 138 -8.49 -18.22 -1.87
N ASN A 139 -7.77 -19.19 -1.30
CA ASN A 139 -7.92 -19.56 0.10
C ASN A 139 -6.57 -19.94 0.71
N ASN A 140 -6.17 -19.31 1.81
CA ASN A 140 -4.94 -19.64 2.53
C ASN A 140 -3.70 -19.61 1.61
N ILE A 141 -3.32 -18.42 1.15
CA ILE A 141 -2.17 -18.19 0.28
C ILE A 141 -1.15 -17.33 1.01
N THR A 142 0.12 -17.71 0.94
CA THR A 142 1.23 -16.91 1.46
C THR A 142 2.28 -16.67 0.38
N ILE A 143 2.77 -15.43 0.26
CA ILE A 143 4.00 -15.11 -0.47
C ILE A 143 5.06 -14.71 0.54
N ALA A 144 6.19 -15.40 0.54
CA ALA A 144 7.28 -15.17 1.50
C ALA A 144 8.59 -14.81 0.79
N GLY A 145 9.24 -13.73 1.25
CA GLY A 145 10.62 -13.39 0.87
C GLY A 145 10.82 -12.80 -0.53
N ALA A 146 9.73 -12.49 -1.25
CA ALA A 146 9.79 -11.98 -2.62
C ALA A 146 10.29 -10.53 -2.68
N ARG A 147 11.18 -10.24 -3.64
CA ARG A 147 11.55 -8.87 -4.03
C ARG A 147 10.88 -8.47 -5.34
N PHE A 148 10.35 -7.25 -5.41
CA PHE A 148 9.69 -6.71 -6.61
C PHE A 148 10.30 -5.37 -7.03
N ILE A 149 10.55 -5.19 -8.32
CA ILE A 149 11.11 -3.95 -8.88
C ILE A 149 10.43 -3.62 -10.22
N ASP A 150 10.09 -2.35 -10.42
CA ASP A 150 9.70 -1.82 -11.73
C ASP A 150 10.57 -0.61 -12.14
N PRO A 151 11.60 -0.82 -12.98
CA PRO A 151 12.45 0.28 -13.48
C PRO A 151 11.70 1.34 -14.30
N GLY A 152 10.49 1.03 -14.75
CA GLY A 152 9.62 1.92 -15.51
C GLY A 152 8.69 2.78 -14.65
N PHE A 153 8.64 2.56 -13.34
CA PHE A 153 7.83 3.36 -12.41
C PHE A 153 8.22 4.84 -12.45
N ASN A 154 7.22 5.71 -12.36
CA ASN A 154 7.44 7.14 -12.23
C ASN A 154 6.45 7.73 -11.20
N PRO A 155 6.93 8.24 -10.05
CA PRO A 155 6.05 8.73 -8.98
C PRO A 155 5.32 10.04 -9.33
N TRP A 156 5.76 10.72 -10.38
CA TRP A 156 5.20 11.97 -10.91
C TRP A 156 4.14 11.74 -11.98
N VAL A 157 4.01 10.51 -12.49
CA VAL A 157 3.00 10.14 -13.46
C VAL A 157 1.98 9.24 -12.78
N ASN A 158 0.75 9.73 -12.65
CA ASN A 158 -0.33 8.94 -12.08
C ASN A 158 -0.49 7.62 -12.85
N TRP A 159 -0.61 6.53 -12.10
CA TRP A 159 -0.90 5.20 -12.62
C TRP A 159 0.14 4.64 -13.59
N LYS A 160 1.41 5.05 -13.46
CA LYS A 160 2.54 4.43 -14.18
C LYS A 160 3.40 3.60 -13.24
N GLY A 161 3.21 2.29 -13.30
CA GLY A 161 4.09 1.29 -12.68
C GLY A 161 3.33 0.07 -12.17
N MET A 162 4.06 -0.95 -11.77
CA MET A 162 3.52 -2.26 -11.39
C MET A 162 2.90 -2.28 -9.98
N TYR A 163 1.83 -3.05 -9.77
CA TYR A 163 1.50 -3.61 -8.45
C TYR A 163 2.16 -4.98 -8.29
N CYS A 164 2.78 -5.22 -7.15
CA CYS A 164 3.44 -6.50 -6.91
C CYS A 164 2.41 -7.64 -6.77
N VAL A 165 1.35 -7.38 -6.01
CA VAL A 165 0.27 -8.35 -5.79
C VAL A 165 -1.09 -7.68 -5.91
N GLY A 166 -1.95 -8.24 -6.75
CA GLY A 166 -3.37 -7.92 -6.81
C GLY A 166 -4.22 -9.09 -6.30
N ILE A 167 -5.30 -8.80 -5.59
CA ILE A 167 -6.31 -9.80 -5.23
C ILE A 167 -7.72 -9.37 -5.63
N GLN A 168 -8.55 -10.35 -5.96
CA GLN A 168 -9.98 -10.17 -6.24
C GLN A 168 -10.75 -11.46 -5.93
N ALA A 169 -12.01 -11.33 -5.56
CA ALA A 169 -12.88 -12.48 -5.31
C ALA A 169 -14.33 -12.26 -5.74
N SER A 170 -14.94 -13.31 -6.26
CA SER A 170 -16.39 -13.42 -6.53
C SER A 170 -17.10 -14.44 -5.64
N LYS A 171 -16.35 -15.11 -4.76
CA LYS A 171 -16.82 -16.03 -3.71
C LYS A 171 -15.94 -15.88 -2.47
N ALA A 172 -16.38 -16.40 -1.33
CA ALA A 172 -15.62 -16.31 -0.08
C ALA A 172 -14.16 -16.75 -0.27
N SER A 173 -13.24 -15.83 -0.02
CA SER A 173 -11.80 -15.95 -0.21
C SER A 173 -11.09 -15.30 0.97
N ARG A 174 -10.17 -16.02 1.60
CA ARG A 174 -9.58 -15.57 2.86
C ARG A 174 -8.17 -16.09 3.11
N GLY A 175 -7.47 -15.49 4.06
CA GLY A 175 -6.16 -15.94 4.52
C GLY A 175 -5.06 -15.63 3.50
N PHE A 176 -5.01 -14.41 2.97
CA PHE A 176 -3.89 -13.98 2.12
C PHE A 176 -2.79 -13.37 2.98
N ARG A 177 -1.55 -13.81 2.78
CA ARG A 177 -0.40 -13.31 3.55
C ARG A 177 0.75 -12.91 2.64
N MET A 178 1.41 -11.81 2.99
CA MET A 178 2.73 -11.45 2.47
C MET A 178 3.69 -11.30 3.65
N VAL A 179 4.81 -12.01 3.61
CA VAL A 179 5.76 -12.07 4.73
C VAL A 179 7.16 -11.77 4.21
N ASN A 180 7.86 -10.84 4.87
CA ASN A 180 9.23 -10.47 4.52
C ASN A 180 9.40 -10.09 3.04
N CYS A 181 8.37 -9.47 2.44
CA CYS A 181 8.42 -9.02 1.05
C CYS A 181 9.07 -7.64 0.95
N TYR A 182 9.69 -7.35 -0.19
CA TYR A 182 10.29 -6.06 -0.49
C TYR A 182 9.80 -5.55 -1.83
N ALA A 183 9.42 -4.27 -1.90
CA ALA A 183 9.07 -3.62 -3.16
C ALA A 183 9.77 -2.27 -3.32
N GLU A 184 10.26 -1.99 -4.53
CA GLU A 184 10.97 -0.76 -4.84
C GLU A 184 10.60 -0.23 -6.22
N SER A 185 10.36 1.08 -6.31
CA SER A 185 9.97 1.73 -7.55
C SER A 185 8.75 1.04 -8.16
N VAL A 186 7.67 0.93 -7.40
CA VAL A 186 6.41 0.31 -7.84
C VAL A 186 5.22 1.22 -7.58
N VAL A 187 4.09 0.95 -8.23
CA VAL A 187 2.83 1.59 -7.85
C VAL A 187 2.36 1.08 -6.49
N GLY A 188 2.51 -0.21 -6.16
CA GLY A 188 2.25 -0.67 -4.80
C GLY A 188 2.68 -2.11 -4.52
N LEU A 189 2.88 -2.42 -3.24
CA LEU A 189 3.13 -3.80 -2.80
C LEU A 189 1.89 -4.66 -2.95
N PHE A 190 0.73 -4.14 -2.53
CA PHE A 190 -0.52 -4.90 -2.52
C PHE A 190 -1.73 -4.04 -2.90
N GLY A 191 -2.68 -4.63 -3.64
CA GLY A 191 -3.96 -4.02 -3.98
C GLY A 191 -5.13 -5.02 -4.03
N SER A 192 -6.23 -4.71 -3.35
CA SER A 192 -7.51 -5.40 -3.56
C SER A 192 -8.37 -4.70 -4.63
N HIS A 193 -9.10 -5.50 -5.41
CA HIS A 193 -9.89 -5.05 -6.56
C HIS A 193 -11.37 -5.45 -6.48
N ASN A 194 -11.86 -5.75 -5.28
CA ASN A 194 -13.30 -5.83 -5.03
C ASN A 194 -13.90 -4.42 -4.96
N ASN A 195 -15.23 -4.35 -4.94
CA ASN A 195 -16.01 -3.12 -4.83
C ASN A 195 -17.08 -3.27 -3.73
N ALA A 196 -17.89 -2.24 -3.51
CA ALA A 196 -18.91 -2.24 -2.47
C ALA A 196 -19.84 -3.47 -2.50
N SER A 197 -20.28 -3.92 -3.68
CA SER A 197 -21.22 -5.05 -3.83
C SER A 197 -20.56 -6.43 -3.70
N THR A 198 -19.23 -6.49 -3.71
CA THR A 198 -18.45 -7.72 -3.63
C THR A 198 -17.57 -7.79 -2.39
N ARG A 199 -17.66 -6.81 -1.49
CA ARG A 199 -16.80 -6.70 -0.30
C ARG A 199 -16.88 -7.92 0.63
N GLN A 200 -18.04 -8.57 0.69
CA GLN A 200 -18.32 -9.74 1.54
C GLN A 200 -17.45 -10.96 1.22
N TYR A 201 -16.77 -10.96 0.07
CA TYR A 201 -15.99 -12.10 -0.41
C TYR A 201 -14.53 -12.11 0.02
N LEU A 202 -13.97 -11.00 0.50
CA LEU A 202 -12.58 -10.92 0.94
C LEU A 202 -12.50 -10.72 2.44
N ALA A 203 -11.69 -11.52 3.15
CA ALA A 203 -11.40 -11.34 4.58
C ALA A 203 -10.03 -11.90 4.94
N ASP A 204 -9.52 -11.57 6.13
CA ASP A 204 -8.30 -12.16 6.70
C ASP A 204 -7.07 -11.98 5.79
N ILE A 205 -6.58 -10.75 5.72
CA ILE A 205 -5.46 -10.31 4.89
C ILE A 205 -4.35 -9.79 5.82
N ASP A 206 -3.13 -10.32 5.69
CA ASP A 206 -1.97 -9.93 6.51
C ASP A 206 -0.78 -9.58 5.61
N ILE A 207 -0.41 -8.30 5.56
CA ILE A 207 0.63 -7.80 4.65
C ILE A 207 1.80 -7.21 5.43
N GLN A 208 2.96 -7.83 5.25
CA GLN A 208 4.21 -7.41 5.87
C GLN A 208 5.29 -7.20 4.82
N GLY A 209 6.06 -6.11 4.96
CA GLY A 209 7.17 -5.87 4.06
C GLY A 209 7.82 -4.50 4.15
N GLU A 210 8.86 -4.32 3.34
CA GLU A 210 9.53 -3.05 3.12
C GLU A 210 9.13 -2.48 1.75
N VAL A 211 8.80 -1.19 1.70
CA VAL A 211 8.37 -0.50 0.48
C VAL A 211 9.17 0.78 0.29
N ARG A 212 9.83 0.93 -0.85
CA ARG A 212 10.68 2.10 -1.14
C ARG A 212 10.31 2.78 -2.45
N ASN A 213 10.45 4.09 -2.49
CA ASN A 213 10.33 4.90 -3.71
C ASN A 213 9.06 4.56 -4.51
N SER A 214 7.92 4.47 -3.84
CA SER A 214 6.69 3.89 -4.41
C SER A 214 5.47 4.80 -4.27
N TYR A 215 4.45 4.55 -5.08
CA TYR A 215 3.18 5.31 -4.98
C TYR A 215 2.39 4.86 -3.74
N LYS A 216 2.16 3.56 -3.56
CA LYS A 216 1.45 2.96 -2.43
C LYS A 216 2.29 1.91 -1.71
N GLY A 217 2.01 1.70 -0.42
CA GLY A 217 2.31 0.46 0.27
C GLY A 217 1.20 -0.56 -0.02
N VAL A 218 0.09 -0.44 0.71
CA VAL A 218 -1.05 -1.36 0.68
C VAL A 218 -2.35 -0.62 0.33
N GLY A 219 -3.07 -1.12 -0.67
CA GLY A 219 -4.45 -0.76 -0.96
C GLY A 219 -5.40 -1.90 -0.56
N ALA A 220 -6.14 -1.74 0.53
CA ALA A 220 -6.98 -2.77 1.14
C ALA A 220 -8.47 -2.36 1.14
N SER A 221 -8.97 -1.93 -0.02
CA SER A 221 -10.35 -1.47 -0.20
C SER A 221 -11.34 -2.63 -0.33
N PHE A 222 -12.54 -2.46 0.21
CA PHE A 222 -13.67 -3.38 0.06
C PHE A 222 -13.31 -4.82 0.47
N ILE A 223 -12.67 -4.94 1.63
CA ILE A 223 -12.44 -6.20 2.34
C ILE A 223 -13.41 -6.23 3.52
N ARG A 224 -14.12 -7.34 3.70
CA ARG A 224 -15.14 -7.51 4.73
C ARG A 224 -14.61 -7.21 6.13
N GLU A 225 -13.49 -7.82 6.50
CA GLU A 225 -12.90 -7.70 7.84
C GLU A 225 -11.49 -8.32 7.93
N GLN A 226 -10.80 -8.06 9.04
CA GLN A 226 -9.53 -8.68 9.45
C GLN A 226 -8.39 -8.34 8.51
N VAL A 227 -7.94 -7.09 8.55
CA VAL A 227 -6.79 -6.61 7.78
C VAL A 227 -5.65 -6.26 8.73
N LYS A 228 -4.50 -6.90 8.56
CA LYS A 228 -3.27 -6.61 9.28
C LYS A 228 -2.22 -6.09 8.32
N VAL A 229 -1.54 -5.02 8.70
CA VAL A 229 -0.49 -4.41 7.90
C VAL A 229 0.67 -4.04 8.79
N ASN A 230 1.88 -4.44 8.42
CA ASN A 230 3.12 -4.02 9.07
C ASN A 230 4.17 -3.64 8.03
N LEU A 231 4.38 -2.34 7.82
CA LEU A 231 5.26 -1.84 6.78
C LEU A 231 6.41 -1.01 7.33
N ILE A 232 7.58 -1.20 6.72
CA ILE A 232 8.67 -0.23 6.74
C ILE A 232 8.65 0.48 5.39
N CYS A 233 8.61 1.80 5.41
CA CYS A 233 8.48 2.60 4.21
C CYS A 233 9.59 3.65 4.11
N HIS A 234 10.04 3.90 2.89
CA HIS A 234 10.92 5.03 2.57
C HIS A 234 10.46 5.68 1.27
N ASN A 235 10.19 6.98 1.27
CA ASN A 235 9.70 7.67 0.06
C ASN A 235 8.48 6.97 -0.55
N VAL A 236 7.41 6.85 0.24
CA VAL A 236 6.14 6.25 -0.19
C VAL A 236 5.05 7.31 -0.12
N ARG A 237 4.32 7.54 -1.23
CA ARG A 237 3.31 8.63 -1.26
C ARG A 237 2.13 8.33 -0.35
N ARG A 238 1.71 7.06 -0.25
CA ARG A 238 0.63 6.59 0.62
C ARG A 238 0.92 5.18 1.13
N ALA A 239 1.31 5.03 2.38
CA ALA A 239 1.62 3.70 2.93
C ALA A 239 0.38 2.80 2.98
N PHE A 240 -0.79 3.36 3.27
CA PHE A 240 -2.03 2.60 3.36
C PHE A 240 -3.24 3.37 2.86
N ILE A 241 -4.13 2.71 2.14
CA ILE A 241 -5.48 3.20 1.84
C ILE A 241 -6.49 2.07 1.85
N ALA A 242 -7.64 2.31 2.46
CA ALA A 242 -8.75 1.37 2.41
C ALA A 242 -10.09 2.10 2.39
N TYR A 243 -11.00 1.61 1.56
CA TYR A 243 -12.42 1.94 1.61
C TYR A 243 -13.16 0.87 2.40
N ALA A 244 -14.09 1.29 3.26
CA ALA A 244 -14.96 0.39 4.03
C ALA A 244 -14.20 -0.61 4.92
N LEU A 245 -13.17 -0.14 5.62
CA LEU A 245 -12.28 -0.99 6.43
C LEU A 245 -12.91 -1.38 7.76
N LYS A 246 -12.88 -2.68 8.10
CA LYS A 246 -13.35 -3.18 9.39
C LYS A 246 -12.36 -4.13 10.06
N ASN A 247 -12.25 -4.09 11.39
CA ASN A 247 -11.44 -5.01 12.18
C ASN A 247 -9.98 -5.03 11.69
N ALA A 248 -9.28 -3.91 11.79
CA ALA A 248 -7.96 -3.76 11.18
C ALA A 248 -6.87 -3.29 12.16
N ASP A 249 -5.64 -3.71 11.93
CA ASP A 249 -4.44 -3.31 12.65
C ASP A 249 -3.35 -2.89 11.65
N ILE A 250 -2.96 -1.62 11.69
CA ILE A 250 -2.07 -1.00 10.71
C ILE A 250 -0.87 -0.40 11.44
N LEU A 251 0.31 -0.95 11.18
CA LEU A 251 1.58 -0.51 11.73
C LEU A 251 2.47 -0.03 10.58
N VAL A 252 2.92 1.22 10.64
CA VAL A 252 3.79 1.80 9.60
C VAL A 252 4.94 2.56 10.24
N LYS A 253 6.16 2.23 9.82
CA LYS A 253 7.35 3.08 10.03
C LYS A 253 7.70 3.75 8.72
N ILE A 254 7.83 5.07 8.69
CA ILE A 254 8.08 5.83 7.46
C ILE A 254 9.23 6.82 7.63
N SER A 255 10.06 6.92 6.61
CA SER A 255 10.99 8.04 6.41
C SER A 255 10.81 8.63 5.02
N SER A 256 11.04 9.94 4.86
CA SER A 256 10.89 10.61 3.56
C SER A 256 11.94 11.69 3.32
N THR A 257 12.23 11.96 2.05
CA THR A 257 13.08 13.06 1.59
C THR A 257 12.23 14.17 0.97
N ALA A 258 12.70 15.42 1.06
CA ALA A 258 11.92 16.60 0.68
C ALA A 258 11.56 16.69 -0.81
N ASN A 259 12.32 16.00 -1.66
CA ASN A 259 12.11 15.95 -3.11
C ASN A 259 11.12 14.85 -3.56
N TRP A 260 10.57 14.05 -2.65
CA TRP A 260 9.62 13.00 -3.00
C TRP A 260 8.18 13.55 -3.06
N PRO A 261 7.34 13.14 -4.05
CA PRO A 261 5.97 13.62 -4.12
C PRO A 261 5.13 13.16 -2.93
N GLY A 262 4.34 14.08 -2.41
CA GLY A 262 3.38 13.84 -1.36
C GLY A 262 2.07 13.16 -1.77
N SER A 263 1.22 12.96 -0.77
CA SER A 263 -0.21 12.67 -0.92
C SER A 263 -1.01 13.44 0.13
N ASN A 264 -2.34 13.50 -0.02
CA ASN A 264 -3.22 14.12 0.97
C ASN A 264 -3.22 13.38 2.32
N GLY A 265 -2.92 12.08 2.34
CA GLY A 265 -2.76 11.28 3.54
C GLY A 265 -1.74 10.14 3.35
N LEU A 266 -0.91 9.88 4.36
CA LEU A 266 -0.05 8.68 4.42
C LEU A 266 -0.89 7.41 4.62
N ILE A 267 -1.77 7.44 5.64
CA ILE A 267 -2.79 6.44 5.94
C ILE A 267 -4.14 7.10 5.64
N ALA A 268 -4.88 6.58 4.66
CA ALA A 268 -6.22 7.06 4.33
C ALA A 268 -7.26 6.00 4.68
N LEU A 269 -8.07 6.29 5.70
CA LEU A 269 -9.25 5.51 6.06
C LEU A 269 -10.45 6.15 5.38
N VAL A 270 -11.05 5.45 4.42
CA VAL A 270 -12.09 6.04 3.57
C VAL A 270 -13.44 5.40 3.83
N SER A 271 -14.43 6.23 4.16
CA SER A 271 -15.84 5.83 4.20
C SER A 271 -16.56 6.52 3.04
N GLY A 272 -17.07 5.72 2.11
CA GLY A 272 -17.81 6.18 0.94
C GLY A 272 -19.25 6.60 1.25
N GLY A 273 -19.72 6.25 2.45
CA GLY A 273 -21.13 6.29 2.84
C GLY A 273 -21.60 4.93 3.34
N ALA A 274 -22.79 4.87 3.92
CA ALA A 274 -23.34 3.65 4.51
C ALA A 274 -23.44 2.49 3.52
N ALA A 275 -23.80 2.75 2.26
CA ALA A 275 -23.94 1.70 1.25
C ALA A 275 -22.57 1.17 0.80
N MET A 276 -21.62 2.08 0.51
CA MET A 276 -20.25 1.70 0.16
C MET A 276 -19.52 0.98 1.29
N GLY A 277 -19.82 1.37 2.53
CA GLY A 277 -19.33 0.78 3.76
C GLY A 277 -18.57 1.77 4.63
N ASN A 278 -18.73 1.58 5.93
CA ASN A 278 -18.16 2.41 6.99
C ASN A 278 -16.76 1.96 7.39
N VAL A 279 -16.08 2.79 8.19
CA VAL A 279 -14.81 2.41 8.82
C VAL A 279 -15.07 2.10 10.29
N GLU A 280 -14.65 0.93 10.77
CA GLU A 280 -14.98 0.48 12.12
C GLU A 280 -13.92 -0.45 12.73
N ASP A 281 -13.66 -0.33 14.02
CA ASP A 281 -12.79 -1.22 14.79
C ASP A 281 -11.37 -1.28 14.17
N VAL A 282 -10.74 -0.11 14.05
CA VAL A 282 -9.43 0.06 13.40
C VAL A 282 -8.40 0.56 14.38
N ARG A 283 -7.20 -0.03 14.35
CA ARG A 283 -6.01 0.47 15.05
C ARG A 283 -4.97 0.91 14.03
N VAL A 284 -4.40 2.09 14.25
CA VAL A 284 -3.36 2.66 13.40
C VAL A 284 -2.20 3.10 14.30
N LYS A 285 -0.98 2.71 13.94
CA LYS A 285 0.25 3.23 14.53
C LYS A 285 1.22 3.65 13.44
N VAL A 286 1.65 4.91 13.49
CA VAL A 286 2.62 5.49 12.57
C VAL A 286 3.81 6.02 13.36
N ASP A 287 5.01 5.58 13.01
CA ASP A 287 6.26 6.21 13.44
C ASP A 287 6.92 6.87 12.22
N ALA A 288 7.05 8.21 12.23
CA ALA A 288 7.48 8.98 11.07
C ALA A 288 8.69 9.88 11.32
N SER A 289 9.56 10.00 10.32
CA SER A 289 10.72 10.91 10.33
C SER A 289 11.05 11.49 8.95
N GLY A 290 11.91 12.50 8.92
CA GLY A 290 12.39 13.13 7.67
C GLY A 290 11.45 14.22 7.15
N ALA A 291 11.26 14.31 5.84
CA ALA A 291 10.41 15.34 5.25
C ALA A 291 8.91 15.00 5.43
N GLY A 292 8.11 15.95 5.94
CA GLY A 292 6.66 15.81 6.04
C GLY A 292 5.97 16.10 4.71
N ILE A 293 6.08 15.17 3.76
CA ILE A 293 5.52 15.33 2.41
C ILE A 293 4.00 15.08 2.34
N TYR A 294 3.32 14.88 3.47
CA TYR A 294 1.91 14.48 3.51
C TYR A 294 1.00 15.64 3.92
N GLY A 295 -0.23 15.67 3.38
CA GLY A 295 -1.29 16.50 3.92
C GLY A 295 -1.56 16.15 5.38
N GLY A 296 -1.72 14.85 5.68
CA GLY A 296 -1.71 14.33 7.04
C GLY A 296 -1.18 12.90 7.17
N TYR A 297 -0.79 12.50 8.38
CA TYR A 297 -0.32 11.13 8.63
C TYR A 297 -1.47 10.14 8.69
N VAL A 298 -2.55 10.47 9.40
CA VAL A 298 -3.80 9.71 9.39
C VAL A 298 -4.94 10.60 8.90
N HIS A 299 -5.58 10.17 7.83
CA HIS A 299 -6.65 10.89 7.15
C HIS A 299 -7.96 10.10 7.29
N PHE A 300 -8.85 10.61 8.14
CA PHE A 300 -10.23 10.17 8.29
C PHE A 300 -11.07 10.83 7.20
N TYR A 301 -11.23 10.10 6.10
CA TYR A 301 -11.73 10.63 4.85
C TYR A 301 -13.15 10.15 4.55
N HIS A 302 -14.14 10.99 4.83
CA HIS A 302 -15.45 10.77 4.24
C HIS A 302 -15.41 11.19 2.78
N GLN A 303 -15.71 10.27 1.87
CA GLN A 303 -15.76 10.56 0.44
C GLN A 303 -17.15 10.24 -0.12
N GLY A 304 -17.59 11.01 -1.10
CA GLY A 304 -18.79 10.73 -1.86
C GLY A 304 -20.06 11.39 -1.31
N PRO A 305 -21.14 11.39 -2.10
CA PRO A 305 -22.31 12.23 -1.88
C PRO A 305 -23.28 11.68 -0.82
N GLU A 306 -23.15 10.42 -0.41
CA GLU A 306 -24.06 9.82 0.58
C GLU A 306 -24.03 10.61 1.90
N ALA A 307 -25.21 11.00 2.39
CA ALA A 307 -25.33 11.74 3.64
C ALA A 307 -25.00 10.87 4.86
N ASP A 308 -25.37 9.60 4.81
CA ASP A 308 -25.15 8.64 5.88
C ASP A 308 -23.78 7.98 5.77
N GLY A 309 -23.18 7.72 6.92
CA GLY A 309 -21.91 7.03 7.03
C GLY A 309 -21.23 7.34 8.36
N TYR A 310 -20.35 6.45 8.80
CA TYR A 310 -19.62 6.64 10.04
C TYR A 310 -18.18 6.14 9.95
N MET A 311 -17.35 6.70 10.82
CA MET A 311 -16.09 6.14 11.26
C MET A 311 -16.16 5.98 12.77
N ARG A 312 -15.99 4.75 13.28
CA ARG A 312 -16.12 4.51 14.71
C ARG A 312 -15.18 3.49 15.30
N ASN A 313 -14.95 3.57 16.61
CA ASN A 313 -14.07 2.66 17.34
C ASN A 313 -12.66 2.61 16.72
N ILE A 314 -12.05 3.78 16.56
CA ILE A 314 -10.72 3.89 15.95
C ILE A 314 -9.71 4.34 16.99
N ASP A 315 -8.58 3.66 17.06
CA ASP A 315 -7.42 4.07 17.85
C ASP A 315 -6.30 4.44 16.87
N ALA A 316 -5.86 5.70 16.87
CA ALA A 316 -4.84 6.19 15.96
C ALA A 316 -3.69 6.85 16.73
N THR A 317 -2.52 6.23 16.67
CA THR A 317 -1.26 6.72 17.25
C THR A 317 -0.32 7.22 16.16
N VAL A 318 0.16 8.47 16.29
CA VAL A 318 1.16 9.04 15.38
C VAL A 318 2.32 9.63 16.17
N ASN A 319 3.50 9.05 16.01
CA ASN A 319 4.74 9.54 16.59
C ASN A 319 5.61 10.15 15.48
N VAL A 320 6.02 11.40 15.64
CA VAL A 320 6.87 12.11 14.68
C VAL A 320 8.19 12.53 15.32
N THR A 321 9.29 12.30 14.61
CA THR A 321 10.64 12.69 15.04
C THR A 321 11.34 13.47 13.94
N ASN A 322 11.69 14.73 14.22
CA ASN A 322 12.41 15.63 13.30
C ASN A 322 11.76 15.72 11.90
N VAL A 323 10.50 16.15 11.86
CA VAL A 323 9.73 16.28 10.62
C VAL A 323 9.81 17.72 10.09
N SER A 324 10.46 17.91 8.93
CA SER A 324 10.92 19.22 8.45
C SER A 324 9.90 20.10 7.69
N SER A 325 8.60 19.89 7.87
CA SER A 325 7.55 20.66 7.16
C SER A 325 6.28 20.85 8.01
N THR A 326 5.16 21.26 7.38
CA THR A 326 3.87 21.58 8.03
C THR A 326 2.75 20.54 7.78
N PRO A 327 2.96 19.22 7.96
CA PRO A 327 1.89 18.24 7.78
C PRO A 327 0.88 18.31 8.93
N ASN A 328 -0.26 17.64 8.79
CA ASN A 328 -1.16 17.40 9.92
C ASN A 328 -0.89 16.01 10.53
N LEU A 329 -1.01 15.81 11.84
CA LEU A 329 -1.01 14.44 12.38
C LEU A 329 -2.31 13.73 11.98
N PHE A 330 -3.44 14.41 12.21
CA PHE A 330 -4.78 13.90 11.93
C PHE A 330 -5.59 14.87 11.07
N ILE A 331 -6.23 14.36 10.01
CA ILE A 331 -7.18 15.11 9.17
C ILE A 331 -8.55 14.47 9.23
N PHE A 332 -9.58 15.29 9.38
CA PHE A 332 -10.99 14.90 9.31
C PHE A 332 -11.69 15.75 8.26
N ASP A 333 -12.06 15.14 7.14
CA ASP A 333 -12.78 15.84 6.08
C ASP A 333 -13.88 15.00 5.42
N HIS A 334 -14.80 15.69 4.77
CA HIS A 334 -15.81 15.14 3.89
C HIS A 334 -15.68 15.79 2.52
N GLU A 335 -15.35 15.00 1.51
CA GLU A 335 -15.24 15.46 0.13
C GLU A 335 -16.31 14.86 -0.77
N THR A 336 -16.97 15.73 -1.55
CA THR A 336 -17.90 15.36 -2.62
C THR A 336 -17.40 15.94 -3.95
N ASN A 337 -17.52 17.26 -4.09
CA ASN A 337 -16.98 18.09 -5.17
C ASN A 337 -16.08 19.16 -4.56
N GLY A 338 -15.05 18.70 -3.85
CA GLY A 338 -14.25 19.51 -2.92
C GLY A 338 -14.65 19.30 -1.46
N VAL A 339 -13.79 19.76 -0.57
CA VAL A 339 -13.95 19.59 0.88
C VAL A 339 -15.12 20.44 1.36
N GLN A 340 -16.10 19.78 1.99
CA GLN A 340 -17.29 20.42 2.50
C GLN A 340 -17.04 20.95 3.92
N PRO A 341 -17.49 22.17 4.28
CA PRO A 341 -17.27 22.72 5.62
C PRO A 341 -18.10 22.02 6.70
N LYS A 342 -19.17 21.32 6.31
CA LYS A 342 -20.08 20.60 7.21
C LYS A 342 -20.43 19.24 6.65
N THR A 343 -20.74 18.29 7.53
CA THR A 343 -21.22 16.95 7.16
C THR A 343 -22.21 16.41 8.19
N ALA A 344 -23.13 15.55 7.76
CA ALA A 344 -23.98 14.75 8.66
C ALA A 344 -23.32 13.41 9.05
N ARG A 345 -22.17 13.07 8.45
CA ARG A 345 -21.48 11.81 8.73
C ARG A 345 -20.81 11.83 10.10
N VAL A 346 -20.66 10.65 10.69
CA VAL A 346 -20.37 10.50 12.11
C VAL A 346 -18.90 10.17 12.36
N TRP A 347 -18.27 10.93 13.25
CA TRP A 347 -16.97 10.64 13.86
C TRP A 347 -17.19 10.21 15.31
N ASP A 348 -17.03 8.93 15.66
CA ASP A 348 -17.52 8.41 16.94
C ASP A 348 -16.56 7.43 17.64
N ARG A 349 -16.30 7.60 18.94
CA ARG A 349 -15.35 6.79 19.70
C ARG A 349 -14.00 6.64 18.97
N ILE A 350 -13.46 7.76 18.49
CA ILE A 350 -12.12 7.82 17.90
C ILE A 350 -11.15 8.30 18.98
N SER A 351 -10.07 7.57 19.25
CA SER A 351 -9.00 7.97 20.17
C SER A 351 -7.75 8.35 19.39
N LEU A 352 -7.19 9.52 19.66
CA LEU A 352 -6.01 10.07 19.02
C LEU A 352 -4.87 10.13 20.04
N HIS A 353 -3.74 9.53 19.66
CA HIS A 353 -2.55 9.38 20.47
C HIS A 353 -1.31 9.82 19.72
N GLY A 354 -0.25 10.20 20.42
CA GLY A 354 1.02 10.43 19.76
C GLY A 354 2.04 11.24 20.53
N SER A 355 3.16 11.48 19.86
CA SER A 355 4.25 12.31 20.36
C SER A 355 4.92 13.09 19.23
N VAL A 356 5.37 14.29 19.55
CA VAL A 356 6.20 15.12 18.68
C VAL A 356 7.57 15.28 19.34
N THR A 357 8.64 14.88 18.65
CA THR A 357 10.02 15.03 19.14
C THR A 357 10.87 15.78 18.12
N GLY A 358 11.54 16.84 18.58
CA GLY A 358 12.36 17.71 17.72
C GLY A 358 11.51 18.64 16.84
N ASN A 359 11.99 18.93 15.64
CA ASN A 359 11.33 19.89 14.74
C ASN A 359 9.99 19.34 14.23
N PHE A 360 8.92 20.15 14.36
CA PHE A 360 7.61 19.92 13.74
C PHE A 360 6.87 21.25 13.61
N ALA A 361 6.60 21.68 12.37
CA ALA A 361 5.88 22.93 12.09
C ALA A 361 4.42 22.69 11.68
N GLY A 362 3.96 21.44 11.80
CA GLY A 362 2.63 20.99 11.42
C GLY A 362 1.53 21.33 12.42
N ARG A 363 0.32 20.86 12.13
CA ARG A 363 -0.80 20.89 13.09
C ARG A 363 -1.07 19.49 13.62
N ILE A 364 -1.55 19.40 14.85
CA ILE A 364 -1.94 18.12 15.44
C ILE A 364 -3.24 17.64 14.79
N ILE A 365 -4.26 18.48 14.75
CA ILE A 365 -5.58 18.15 14.20
C ILE A 365 -5.97 19.23 13.19
N PHE A 366 -6.43 18.80 12.02
CA PHE A 366 -7.10 19.63 11.04
C PHE A 366 -8.47 19.04 10.71
N ASN A 367 -9.53 19.80 10.97
CA ASN A 367 -10.92 19.36 10.81
C ASN A 367 -11.71 20.39 9.97
N PRO A 368 -11.47 20.45 8.65
CA PRO A 368 -12.22 21.34 7.77
C PRO A 368 -13.70 20.99 7.64
N SER A 369 -14.11 19.75 7.96
CA SER A 369 -15.51 19.31 7.83
C SER A 369 -16.13 19.01 9.20
N VAL A 370 -16.88 19.97 9.73
CA VAL A 370 -17.53 19.82 11.04
C VAL A 370 -18.75 18.92 10.93
N SER A 371 -18.78 17.84 11.72
CA SER A 371 -19.97 16.99 11.80
C SER A 371 -21.08 17.68 12.61
N THR A 372 -22.30 17.63 12.10
CA THR A 372 -23.52 18.04 12.83
C THR A 372 -24.15 16.90 13.63
N SER A 373 -23.64 15.68 13.46
CA SER A 373 -24.16 14.48 14.13
C SER A 373 -23.45 14.21 15.45
N LEU A 374 -24.12 13.49 16.34
CA LEU A 374 -23.54 13.10 17.63
C LEU A 374 -22.37 12.13 17.41
N GLY A 375 -21.29 12.36 18.15
CA GLY A 375 -20.08 11.55 18.10
C GLY A 375 -19.07 12.01 19.14
N SER A 376 -17.91 11.36 19.16
CA SER A 376 -16.81 11.70 20.05
C SER A 376 -15.45 11.40 19.45
N VAL A 377 -14.53 12.35 19.59
CA VAL A 377 -13.11 12.19 19.31
C VAL A 377 -12.34 12.56 20.57
N HIS A 378 -11.61 11.59 21.11
CA HIS A 378 -10.81 11.73 22.32
C HIS A 378 -9.36 12.00 21.93
N VAL A 379 -8.83 13.14 22.37
CA VAL A 379 -7.43 13.54 22.17
C VAL A 379 -6.68 13.26 23.47
N ASP A 380 -5.59 12.51 23.42
CA ASP A 380 -4.79 12.28 24.62
C ASP A 380 -4.20 13.60 25.19
N ALA A 381 -3.82 13.57 26.47
CA ALA A 381 -3.33 14.76 27.17
C ALA A 381 -2.05 15.34 26.55
N ASN A 382 -1.17 14.50 26.02
CA ASN A 382 0.09 14.92 25.41
C ASN A 382 -0.15 15.73 24.14
N LEU A 383 -1.01 15.23 23.24
CA LEU A 383 -1.42 15.93 22.04
C LEU A 383 -2.26 17.16 22.36
N ALA A 384 -3.11 17.11 23.39
CA ALA A 384 -3.92 18.25 23.81
C ALA A 384 -3.07 19.41 24.38
N ALA A 385 -1.91 19.13 24.96
CA ALA A 385 -0.99 20.18 25.43
C ALA A 385 -0.36 20.99 24.29
N ILE A 386 -0.24 20.39 23.10
CA ILE A 386 0.34 21.03 21.90
C ILE A 386 -0.72 21.40 20.85
N ALA A 387 -1.95 20.90 20.98
CA ALA A 387 -3.09 21.24 20.15
C ALA A 387 -3.99 22.29 20.85
N ASN A 388 -4.50 23.26 20.10
CA ASN A 388 -5.51 24.17 20.64
C ASN A 388 -6.92 23.53 20.58
N VAL A 389 -7.17 22.56 21.46
CA VAL A 389 -8.43 21.77 21.47
C VAL A 389 -9.67 22.63 21.71
N SER A 390 -9.55 23.76 22.42
CA SER A 390 -10.69 24.68 22.66
C SER A 390 -11.19 25.38 21.40
N LYS A 391 -10.41 25.37 20.30
CA LYS A 391 -10.82 25.84 18.97
C LYS A 391 -11.44 24.76 18.09
N LEU A 392 -11.47 23.51 18.53
CA LEU A 392 -12.10 22.40 17.81
C LEU A 392 -13.60 22.30 18.17
N PRO A 393 -14.44 21.66 17.33
CA PRO A 393 -15.83 21.39 17.68
C PRO A 393 -15.97 20.61 18.99
N GLY A 394 -17.08 20.80 19.71
CA GLY A 394 -17.29 20.25 21.06
C GLY A 394 -17.33 18.71 21.17
N TYR A 395 -17.32 17.98 20.04
CA TYR A 395 -17.13 16.53 20.04
C TYR A 395 -15.65 16.11 20.17
N PHE A 396 -14.69 17.02 20.01
CA PHE A 396 -13.30 16.80 20.40
C PHE A 396 -13.14 17.05 21.90
N ARG A 397 -12.67 16.03 22.63
CA ARG A 397 -12.54 16.07 24.09
C ARG A 397 -11.15 15.59 24.48
N VAL A 398 -10.58 16.21 25.50
CA VAL A 398 -9.35 15.68 26.10
C VAL A 398 -9.70 14.42 26.88
N LYS A 399 -8.99 13.32 26.63
CA LYS A 399 -9.07 12.11 27.44
C LYS A 399 -8.29 12.39 28.73
N LEU A 400 -9.01 12.49 29.84
CA LEU A 400 -8.36 12.55 31.16
C LEU A 400 -7.64 11.22 31.42
N PRO A 401 -6.47 11.26 32.09
CA PRO A 401 -5.62 10.09 32.32
C PRO A 401 -6.32 8.95 33.07
#